data_AF-A0A7W8A4S9-F1
#
_entry.id   AF-A0A7W8A4S9-F1
#
_cell.length_a   1.000
_cell.length_b   1.000
_cell.length_c   1.000
_cell.angle_alpha   90.00
_cell.angle_beta   90.00
_cell.angle_gamma   90.00
#
_symmetry.space_group_name_H-M   'P 1'
#
loop_
_entity.id
_entity.type
_entity.pdbx_description
1 polymer ?
#
loop_
_entity_poly.entity_id
_entity_poly.type
_entity_poly.pdbx_seq_one_letter_code
_entity_poly.pdbx_strand_id
1 'polypeptide(L)'
;MPRRALALTTAALACLGALAVSTAPAQAAGPIDIVMSPLSIGEYCAAKVHSSSIVGFYNGSLGCYRYASPNLIYLGSGSPSAACQYYNPTYTYLGYAQGGAQSLVCKYSV
;
A
#
# COMPACT_ATOMS: atom_id res chain seq x y z
N MET A 1 -13.17 -30.06 -60.26
CA MET A 1 -12.72 -29.11 -59.22
C MET A 1 -11.55 -29.73 -58.48
N PRO A 2 -10.32 -29.20 -58.58
CA PRO A 2 -9.18 -29.65 -57.77
C PRO A 2 -9.00 -28.77 -56.54
N ARG A 3 -8.43 -29.32 -55.46
CA ARG A 3 -7.65 -28.72 -54.34
C ARG A 3 -7.87 -29.61 -53.10
N ARG A 4 -6.91 -29.97 -52.26
CA ARG A 4 -5.47 -29.72 -52.09
C ARG A 4 -5.07 -30.69 -50.95
N ALA A 5 -3.98 -31.44 -51.09
CA ALA A 5 -3.29 -32.13 -50.00
C ALA A 5 -1.79 -31.83 -50.21
N LEU A 6 -1.20 -30.88 -49.49
CA LEU A 6 -0.67 -30.93 -48.12
C LEU A 6 0.55 -31.87 -47.99
N ALA A 7 1.61 -31.29 -47.43
CA ALA A 7 2.89 -31.87 -47.02
C ALA A 7 4.10 -31.57 -47.94
N LEU A 8 5.28 -31.65 -47.31
CA LEU A 8 6.63 -31.22 -47.68
C LEU A 8 6.96 -29.76 -47.28
N THR A 9 7.95 -29.45 -46.46
CA THR A 9 9.10 -30.24 -45.98
C THR A 9 9.75 -29.53 -44.78
N THR A 10 10.20 -30.33 -43.83
CA THR A 10 11.19 -30.06 -42.77
C THR A 10 12.50 -29.44 -43.28
N ALA A 11 13.10 -28.51 -42.51
CA ALA A 11 14.49 -28.61 -42.05
C ALA A 11 14.86 -27.46 -41.09
N ALA A 12 15.56 -27.83 -40.02
CA ALA A 12 16.08 -27.00 -38.95
C ALA A 12 17.44 -26.37 -39.30
N LEU A 13 17.83 -25.29 -38.59
CA LEU A 13 19.20 -24.84 -38.25
C LEU A 13 19.06 -23.56 -37.39
N ALA A 14 19.20 -23.63 -36.06
CA ALA A 14 20.44 -23.52 -35.29
C ALA A 14 21.05 -22.10 -35.28
N CYS A 15 21.02 -21.44 -34.11
CA CYS A 15 22.00 -20.46 -33.60
C CYS A 15 21.49 -20.01 -32.20
N LEU A 16 21.91 -20.64 -31.11
CA LEU A 16 23.02 -20.17 -30.25
C LEU A 16 22.87 -18.70 -29.80
N GLY A 17 22.64 -18.53 -28.50
CA GLY A 17 23.28 -17.46 -27.73
C GLY A 17 22.65 -16.08 -27.79
N ALA A 18 21.52 -15.91 -27.12
CA ALA A 18 21.24 -14.66 -26.43
C ALA A 18 20.66 -15.01 -25.06
N LEU A 19 21.55 -15.10 -24.06
CA LEU A 19 21.17 -14.78 -22.69
C LEU A 19 20.63 -13.34 -22.76
N ALA A 20 19.33 -13.21 -22.97
CA ALA A 20 18.63 -11.98 -22.71
C ALA A 20 18.79 -11.76 -21.20
N VAL A 21 19.88 -11.09 -20.82
CA VAL A 21 19.92 -10.31 -19.60
C VAL A 21 18.73 -9.39 -19.71
N SER A 22 17.61 -9.84 -19.13
CA SER A 22 16.51 -8.97 -18.81
C SER A 22 17.10 -7.97 -17.83
N THR A 23 17.60 -6.85 -18.36
CA THR A 23 17.60 -5.59 -17.62
C THR A 23 16.12 -5.30 -17.38
N ALA A 24 15.54 -5.97 -16.37
CA ALA A 24 14.31 -5.53 -15.77
C ALA A 24 14.54 -4.03 -15.52
N PRO A 25 13.64 -3.15 -15.98
CA PRO A 25 13.80 -1.74 -15.67
C PRO A 25 13.89 -1.68 -14.16
N ALA A 26 14.91 -1.00 -13.65
CA ALA A 26 14.87 -0.51 -12.28
C ALA A 26 13.54 0.24 -12.19
N GLN A 27 12.53 -0.40 -11.59
CA GLN A 27 11.29 0.30 -11.32
C GLN A 27 11.75 1.40 -10.38
N ALA A 28 11.83 2.63 -10.90
CA ALA A 28 11.70 3.80 -10.07
C ALA A 28 10.41 3.53 -9.31
N ALA A 29 10.56 3.06 -8.07
CA ALA A 29 9.47 2.62 -7.26
C ALA A 29 8.64 3.87 -7.02
N GLY A 30 7.60 4.02 -7.84
CA GLY A 30 6.70 5.14 -7.79
C GLY A 30 6.07 5.24 -6.40
N PRO A 31 5.33 6.32 -6.12
CA PRO A 31 4.72 6.50 -4.82
C PRO A 31 3.96 5.23 -4.39
N ILE A 32 4.31 4.71 -3.22
CA ILE A 32 3.65 3.55 -2.61
C ILE A 32 2.53 4.05 -1.69
N ASP A 33 1.35 3.48 -1.88
CA ASP A 33 0.18 3.76 -1.03
C ASP A 33 0.01 2.61 -0.04
N ILE A 34 0.20 2.90 1.25
CA ILE A 34 0.02 1.94 2.35
C ILE A 34 -1.30 2.25 3.03
N VAL A 35 -2.25 1.31 2.94
CA VAL A 35 -3.55 1.41 3.61
C VAL A 35 -3.42 0.91 5.04
N MET A 36 -3.70 1.79 5.99
CA MET A 36 -3.74 1.47 7.41
C MET A 36 -5.20 1.45 7.84
N SER A 37 -5.71 0.26 8.15
CA SER A 37 -7.08 0.07 8.63
C SER A 37 -7.21 0.52 10.08
N PRO A 38 -8.31 1.20 10.48
CA PRO A 38 -8.44 1.95 11.74
C PRO A 38 -8.17 1.13 13.02
N LEU A 39 -8.35 -0.20 12.97
CA LEU A 39 -8.11 -1.11 14.09
C LEU A 39 -6.63 -1.54 14.25
N SER A 40 -5.81 -1.41 13.21
CA SER A 40 -4.40 -1.83 13.20
C SER A 40 -3.44 -0.70 13.60
N ILE A 41 -3.94 0.54 13.63
CA ILE A 41 -3.17 1.78 13.83
C ILE A 41 -3.18 2.22 15.30
N GLY A 42 -3.56 1.33 16.22
CA GLY A 42 -3.61 1.67 17.64
C GLY A 42 -2.26 2.11 18.20
N GLU A 43 -1.15 1.56 17.70
CA GLU A 43 0.21 1.83 18.15
C GLU A 43 0.56 3.34 18.26
N TYR A 44 0.15 4.16 17.28
CA TYR A 44 0.42 5.61 17.31
C TYR A 44 -0.34 6.30 18.46
N CYS A 45 -1.64 6.04 18.58
CA CYS A 45 -2.44 6.60 19.67
C CYS A 45 -2.13 5.94 21.03
N ALA A 46 -1.66 4.69 21.01
CA ALA A 46 -1.18 3.95 22.17
C ALA A 46 0.07 4.60 22.76
N ALA A 47 1.02 4.95 21.90
CA ALA A 47 2.25 5.65 22.28
C ALA A 47 2.00 7.11 22.68
N LYS A 48 1.00 7.78 22.10
CA LYS A 48 0.78 9.23 22.30
C LYS A 48 -0.27 9.59 23.36
N VAL A 49 -1.27 8.76 23.56
CA VAL A 49 -2.45 9.12 24.37
C VAL A 49 -2.69 8.09 25.47
N HIS A 50 -2.98 6.84 25.09
CA HIS A 50 -3.26 5.77 26.05
C HIS A 50 -3.12 4.41 25.37
N SER A 51 -2.49 3.43 26.02
CA SER A 51 -2.09 2.14 25.44
C SER A 51 -3.20 1.32 24.74
N SER A 52 -4.46 1.55 25.09
CA SER A 52 -5.65 0.91 24.47
C SER A 52 -6.37 1.78 23.44
N SER A 53 -5.76 2.88 23.01
CA SER A 53 -6.33 3.78 22.03
C SER A 53 -6.16 3.24 20.62
N ILE A 54 -7.19 3.39 19.81
CA ILE A 54 -7.20 3.13 18.37
C ILE A 54 -7.32 4.44 17.61
N VAL A 55 -6.99 4.41 16.33
CA VAL A 55 -7.15 5.56 15.44
C VAL A 55 -8.48 5.42 14.70
N GLY A 56 -9.16 6.54 14.47
CA GLY A 56 -10.32 6.59 13.59
C GLY A 56 -10.40 7.92 12.85
N PHE A 57 -11.05 7.94 11.69
CA PHE A 57 -11.43 9.20 11.05
C PHE A 57 -12.83 9.61 11.45
N TYR A 58 -12.99 10.86 11.87
CA TYR A 58 -14.28 11.49 12.08
C TYR A 58 -14.27 12.86 11.41
N ASN A 59 -15.25 13.12 10.54
CA ASN A 59 -15.33 14.36 9.74
C ASN A 59 -14.01 14.73 9.03
N GLY A 60 -13.32 13.75 8.44
CA GLY A 60 -12.06 13.98 7.72
C GLY A 60 -10.83 14.22 8.59
N SER A 61 -11.00 14.23 9.92
CA SER A 61 -9.91 14.40 10.88
C SER A 61 -9.57 13.08 11.55
N LEU A 62 -8.26 12.83 11.71
CA LEU A 62 -7.77 11.67 12.44
C LEU A 62 -7.87 11.91 13.94
N GLY A 63 -8.48 10.99 14.66
CA GLY A 63 -8.66 11.05 16.11
C GLY A 63 -8.21 9.76 16.78
N CYS A 64 -7.81 9.88 18.05
CA CYS A 64 -7.56 8.77 18.94
C CYS A 64 -8.82 8.47 19.75
N TYR A 65 -9.26 7.22 19.73
CA TYR A 65 -10.46 6.76 20.40
C TYR A 65 -10.15 5.57 21.29
N ARG A 66 -10.93 5.39 22.35
CA ARG A 66 -10.96 4.16 23.13
C ARG A 66 -12.21 3.37 22.82
N TYR A 67 -12.06 2.07 22.65
CA TYR A 67 -13.20 1.16 22.57
C TYR A 67 -13.90 1.10 23.94
N ALA A 68 -15.17 1.47 23.98
CA ALA A 68 -16.03 1.37 25.17
C ALA A 68 -17.41 0.92 24.73
N SER A 69 -17.57 -0.38 24.44
CA SER A 69 -18.81 -0.95 23.90
C SER A 69 -20.04 -0.42 24.65
N PRO A 70 -21.04 0.15 23.95
CA PRO A 70 -21.25 0.16 22.50
C PRO A 70 -20.62 1.35 21.75
N ASN A 71 -19.88 2.24 22.42
CA ASN A 71 -19.41 3.53 21.89
C ASN A 71 -17.89 3.59 21.71
N LEU A 72 -17.45 4.59 20.94
CA LEU A 72 -16.06 5.03 20.89
C LEU A 72 -15.94 6.31 21.71
N ILE A 73 -15.02 6.32 22.68
CA ILE A 73 -14.73 7.52 23.49
C ILE A 73 -13.58 8.26 22.82
N TYR A 74 -13.81 9.50 22.40
CA TYR A 74 -12.74 10.35 21.88
C TYR A 74 -11.75 10.70 23.00
N LEU A 75 -10.47 10.44 22.76
CA LEU A 75 -9.40 10.71 23.72
C LEU A 75 -8.49 11.86 23.29
N GLY A 76 -8.49 12.22 22.01
CA GLY A 76 -7.67 13.31 21.51
C GLY A 76 -7.57 13.31 19.98
N SER A 77 -7.07 14.41 19.43
CA SER A 77 -6.82 14.53 18.00
C SER A 77 -5.49 13.86 17.65
N GLY A 78 -5.43 13.25 16.48
CA GLY A 78 -4.19 12.74 15.90
C GLY A 78 -3.86 13.47 14.61
N SER A 79 -2.57 13.55 14.28
CA SER A 79 -2.15 14.07 12.98
C SER A 79 -1.98 12.88 12.03
N PRO A 80 -2.73 12.82 10.91
CA PRO A 80 -2.57 11.76 9.92
C PRO A 80 -1.16 11.73 9.34
N SER A 81 -0.54 12.88 9.10
CA SER A 81 0.85 12.99 8.63
C SER A 81 1.85 12.44 9.66
N ALA A 82 1.63 12.69 10.94
CA ALA A 82 2.49 12.18 12.01
C ALA A 82 2.30 10.66 12.21
N ALA A 83 1.06 10.17 12.08
CA ALA A 83 0.79 8.74 12.09
C ALA A 83 1.52 8.04 10.95
N CYS A 84 1.43 8.54 9.72
CA CYS A 84 2.16 7.97 8.58
C CYS A 84 3.68 7.90 8.83
N GLN A 85 4.29 8.99 9.27
CA GLN A 85 5.72 8.99 9.60
C GLN A 85 6.09 8.07 10.78
N TYR A 86 5.18 7.87 11.74
CA TYR A 86 5.39 6.93 12.84
C TYR A 86 5.47 5.48 12.36
N TYR A 87 4.62 5.09 11.41
CA TYR A 87 4.58 3.71 10.92
C TYR A 87 5.69 3.36 9.95
N ASN A 88 6.09 4.31 9.11
CA ASN A 88 7.12 4.09 8.12
C ASN A 88 8.15 5.23 8.18
N PRO A 89 8.99 5.27 9.24
CA PRO A 89 9.98 6.33 9.40
C PRO A 89 11.09 6.29 8.32
N THR A 90 11.25 5.15 7.64
CA THR A 90 12.27 4.94 6.62
C THR A 90 11.86 5.49 5.25
N TYR A 91 10.57 5.70 5.00
CA TYR A 91 10.08 6.16 3.70
C TYR A 91 9.80 7.67 3.71
N THR A 92 10.02 8.31 2.57
CA THR A 92 9.75 9.74 2.44
C THR A 92 8.24 9.96 2.34
N TYR A 93 7.66 10.61 3.34
CA TYR A 93 6.24 10.93 3.37
C TYR A 93 5.85 11.93 2.27
N LEU A 94 4.88 11.57 1.43
CA LEU A 94 4.39 12.40 0.32
C LEU A 94 2.99 12.97 0.57
N GLY A 95 2.18 12.29 1.39
CA GLY A 95 0.81 12.70 1.65
C GLY A 95 -0.02 11.65 2.37
N TYR A 96 -1.25 12.01 2.74
CA TYR A 96 -2.25 11.06 3.23
C TYR A 96 -3.58 11.26 2.51
N ALA A 97 -4.42 10.23 2.54
CA ALA A 97 -5.81 10.30 2.16
C ALA A 97 -6.66 9.48 3.14
N GLN A 98 -7.96 9.78 3.21
CA GLN A 98 -8.91 8.93 3.90
C GLN A 98 -9.42 7.86 2.93
N GLY A 99 -9.12 6.60 3.23
CA GLY A 99 -9.57 5.45 2.45
C GLY A 99 -10.95 4.95 2.86
N GLY A 100 -11.42 3.90 2.19
CA GLY A 100 -12.67 3.21 2.53
C GLY A 100 -12.70 2.75 3.99
N ALA A 101 -13.89 2.70 4.58
CA ALA A 101 -14.10 2.33 5.98
C ALA A 101 -13.28 3.17 6.99
N GLN A 102 -13.03 4.46 6.69
CA GLN A 102 -12.30 5.38 7.58
C GLN A 102 -10.84 4.95 7.82
N SER A 103 -10.20 4.33 6.83
CA SER A 103 -8.78 3.99 6.87
C SER A 103 -7.88 5.19 6.58
N LEU A 104 -6.67 5.17 7.15
CA LEU A 104 -5.61 6.12 6.81
C LEU A 104 -4.83 5.53 5.63
N VAL A 105 -4.83 6.19 4.49
CA VAL A 105 -3.96 5.83 3.36
C VAL A 105 -2.77 6.76 3.39
N CYS A 106 -1.58 6.20 3.62
CA CYS A 106 -0.34 6.95 3.63
C CYS A 106 0.39 6.76 2.29
N LYS A 107 0.85 7.86 1.70
CA LYS A 107 1.59 7.86 0.44
C LYS A 107 3.06 8.14 0.72
N TYR A 108 3.94 7.30 0.22
CA TYR A 108 5.38 7.45 0.43
C TYR A 108 6.18 7.30 -0.86
N SER A 109 7.39 7.84 -0.88
CA SER A 109 8.46 7.43 -1.80
C SER A 109 9.46 6.56 -1.04
N VAL A 110 9.94 5.51 -1.70
CA VAL A 110 11.07 4.69 -1.21
C VAL A 110 12.41 5.25 -1.65
#